data_AF-A0A4R8ZJ15-F1
#
_entry.id   AF-A0A4R8ZJ15-F1
#
_cell.length_a   1.000
_cell.length_b   1.000
_cell.length_c   1.000
_cell.angle_alpha   90.00
_cell.angle_beta   90.00
_cell.angle_gamma   90.00
#
_symmetry.space_group_name_H-M   'P 1'
#
loop_
_entity.id
_entity.type
_entity.pdbx_description
1 polymer ?
#
loop_
_entity_poly.entity_id
_entity_poly.type
_entity_poly.pdbx_seq_one_letter_code
_entity_poly.pdbx_strand_id
1 'polypeptide(L)'
;MTAQFECTGTIDLAIEEHQGQWLHEESTDENTVCLDATAVQAAVASSTNLAGVRFRHKWAGAIDTSTWFCAFFGQARGGRISYAAGFTGLGGGAAHFAAGWYSISWLAAPRNALNWLWCGASTFVSAEPIASAGIQATRWALNRADHNREKHNVLLTSFDARRLGFDF
;
A
#
# COMPACT_ATOMS: atom_id res chain seq x y z
N MET A 1 2.94 13.30 33.98
CA MET A 1 1.71 13.56 33.20
C MET A 1 1.34 12.26 32.51
N THR A 2 0.25 11.61 32.90
CA THR A 2 -0.21 10.34 32.29
C THR A 2 -1.29 10.67 31.27
N ALA A 3 -0.99 10.55 29.99
CA ALA A 3 -2.00 10.64 28.94
C ALA A 3 -2.83 9.35 28.94
N GLN A 4 -4.16 9.48 29.05
CA GLN A 4 -5.10 8.38 28.84
C GLN A 4 -5.54 8.43 27.38
N PHE A 5 -5.30 7.35 26.64
CA PHE A 5 -5.79 7.21 25.28
C PHE A 5 -7.13 6.49 25.31
N GLU A 6 -8.16 7.14 24.77
CA GLU A 6 -9.46 6.53 24.51
C GLU A 6 -9.64 6.39 23.00
N CYS A 7 -10.08 5.21 22.55
CA CYS A 7 -10.28 4.95 21.14
C CYS A 7 -11.68 5.45 20.74
N THR A 8 -11.78 6.73 20.35
CA THR A 8 -13.06 7.40 20.00
C THR A 8 -13.65 6.96 18.64
N GLY A 9 -12.95 6.07 17.94
CA GLY A 9 -13.26 5.62 16.58
C GLY A 9 -12.59 6.49 15.51
N THR A 10 -13.01 6.32 14.26
CA THR A 10 -12.51 7.13 13.12
C THR A 10 -13.70 7.71 12.36
N ILE A 11 -13.54 8.92 11.81
CA ILE A 11 -14.57 9.58 11.00
C ILE A 11 -13.94 9.95 9.65
N ASP A 12 -14.59 9.55 8.57
CA ASP A 12 -14.30 10.05 7.22
C ASP A 12 -15.21 11.25 6.95
N LEU A 13 -14.64 12.33 6.41
CA LEU A 13 -15.27 13.65 6.30
C LEU A 13 -15.48 14.04 4.84
N ALA A 14 -16.66 14.57 4.54
CA ALA A 14 -16.96 15.21 3.28
C ALA A 14 -16.94 16.73 3.45
N ILE A 15 -16.20 17.40 2.58
CA ILE A 15 -16.16 18.87 2.48
C ILE A 15 -16.95 19.38 1.27
N GLU A 16 -17.38 18.48 0.38
CA GLU A 16 -18.23 18.77 -0.77
C GLU A 16 -19.49 17.88 -0.74
N GLU A 17 -20.62 18.38 -1.27
CA GLU A 17 -21.91 17.67 -1.25
C GLU A 17 -21.84 16.29 -1.93
N HIS A 18 -21.15 16.19 -3.07
CA HIS A 18 -21.05 14.94 -3.82
C HIS A 18 -20.25 13.86 -3.07
N GLN A 19 -19.28 14.26 -2.24
CA GLN A 19 -18.52 13.34 -1.40
C GLN A 19 -19.38 12.74 -0.30
N GLY A 20 -20.36 13.49 0.20
CA GLY A 20 -21.35 12.99 1.14
C GLY A 20 -22.14 11.82 0.55
N GLN A 21 -22.55 11.94 -0.72
CA GLN A 21 -23.25 10.87 -1.42
C GLN A 21 -22.38 9.60 -1.55
N TRP A 22 -21.11 9.73 -1.91
CA TRP A 22 -20.18 8.58 -1.97
C TRP A 22 -20.02 7.91 -0.60
N LEU A 23 -19.83 8.70 0.45
CA LEU A 23 -19.71 8.16 1.81
C LEU A 23 -20.98 7.41 2.24
N HIS A 24 -22.18 7.91 1.88
CA HIS A 24 -23.43 7.23 2.19
C HIS A 24 -23.65 5.95 1.37
N GLU A 25 -23.22 5.92 0.11
CA GLU A 25 -23.29 4.73 -0.75
C GLU A 25 -22.32 3.63 -0.27
N GLU A 26 -21.13 4.00 0.19
CA GLU A 26 -20.10 3.08 0.70
C GLU A 26 -20.40 2.60 2.13
N SER A 27 -21.11 3.40 2.92
CA SER A 27 -21.47 3.13 4.32
C SER A 27 -22.74 2.29 4.46
N THR A 28 -22.71 1.03 4.01
CA THR A 28 -23.86 0.11 4.14
C THR A 28 -23.79 -0.88 5.31
N ASP A 29 -22.71 -0.88 6.11
CA ASP A 29 -22.50 -1.87 7.18
C ASP A 29 -23.04 -1.44 8.56
N GLU A 30 -23.40 -2.40 9.41
CA GLU A 30 -23.93 -2.21 10.77
C GLU A 30 -22.95 -1.48 11.71
N ASN A 31 -21.66 -1.44 11.35
CA ASN A 31 -20.59 -0.81 12.13
C ASN A 31 -20.37 0.68 11.81
N THR A 32 -21.22 1.25 10.95
CA THR A 32 -21.05 2.58 10.40
C THR A 32 -22.21 3.49 10.75
N VAL A 33 -21.91 4.72 11.19
CA VAL A 33 -22.91 5.74 11.52
C VAL A 33 -22.74 6.93 10.61
N CYS A 34 -23.73 7.16 9.75
CA CYS A 34 -23.83 8.35 8.92
C CYS A 34 -24.13 9.59 9.77
N LEU A 35 -23.36 10.65 9.57
CA LEU A 35 -23.47 11.94 10.26
C LEU A 35 -23.84 13.02 9.24
N ASP A 36 -24.88 13.77 9.53
CA ASP A 36 -25.21 14.99 8.78
C ASP A 36 -24.24 16.14 9.11
N ALA A 37 -24.37 17.26 8.41
CA ALA A 37 -23.54 18.45 8.62
C ALA A 37 -23.50 18.88 10.10
N THR A 38 -24.64 18.90 10.78
CA THR A 38 -24.73 19.38 12.16
C THR A 38 -23.96 18.45 13.10
N ALA A 39 -24.17 17.14 12.96
CA ALA A 39 -23.53 16.14 13.80
C ALA A 39 -22.02 16.07 13.55
N VAL A 40 -21.56 16.17 12.30
CA VAL A 40 -20.14 16.10 11.96
C VAL A 40 -19.39 17.35 12.40
N GLN A 41 -20.00 18.53 12.26
CA GLN A 41 -19.40 19.80 12.70
C GLN A 41 -19.29 19.85 14.23
N ALA A 42 -20.28 19.32 14.95
CA ALA A 42 -20.21 19.18 16.40
C ALA A 42 -19.12 18.19 16.85
N ALA A 43 -18.91 17.10 16.11
CA ALA A 43 -17.91 16.09 16.45
C ALA A 43 -16.46 16.55 16.17
N VAL A 44 -16.23 17.27 15.07
CA VAL A 44 -14.88 17.70 14.63
C VAL A 44 -14.57 19.14 15.01
N ALA A 45 -15.57 19.90 15.48
CA ALA A 45 -15.47 21.33 15.78
C ALA A 45 -14.96 22.17 14.60
N SER A 46 -15.43 21.86 13.38
CA SER A 46 -15.09 22.59 12.15
C SER A 46 -16.32 22.76 11.28
N SER A 47 -16.59 24.00 10.84
CA SER A 47 -17.75 24.36 10.01
C SER A 47 -17.61 24.02 8.52
N THR A 48 -16.44 23.53 8.09
CA THR A 48 -16.17 23.21 6.68
C THR A 48 -16.73 21.85 6.27
N ASN A 49 -17.01 20.96 7.22
CA ASN A 49 -17.50 19.62 6.93
C ASN A 49 -19.02 19.63 6.71
N LEU A 50 -19.48 18.95 5.66
CA LEU A 50 -20.88 18.93 5.22
C LEU A 50 -21.55 17.58 5.51
N ALA A 51 -20.79 16.50 5.63
CA ALA A 51 -21.25 15.19 6.05
C ALA A 51 -20.07 14.36 6.55
N GLY A 52 -20.33 13.22 7.19
CA GLY A 52 -19.29 12.24 7.48
C GLY A 52 -19.82 10.88 7.88
N VAL A 53 -18.93 9.92 7.96
CA VAL A 53 -19.25 8.54 8.35
C VAL A 53 -18.32 8.12 9.47
N ARG A 54 -18.90 7.70 10.60
CA ARG A 54 -18.16 7.26 11.78
C ARG A 54 -18.07 5.74 11.83
N PHE A 55 -16.85 5.22 11.99
CA PHE A 55 -16.54 3.82 12.17
C PHE A 55 -16.27 3.51 13.64
N ARG A 56 -16.84 2.41 14.14
CA ARG A 56 -16.52 1.92 15.49
C ARG A 56 -15.07 1.41 15.60
N HIS A 57 -14.61 0.70 14.57
CA HIS A 57 -13.26 0.18 14.48
C HIS A 57 -12.74 0.35 13.05
N LYS A 58 -11.58 0.98 12.92
CA LYS A 58 -10.83 1.08 11.66
C LYS A 58 -9.39 0.70 11.97
N TRP A 59 -8.78 -0.10 11.10
CA TRP A 59 -7.39 -0.52 11.25
C TRP A 59 -6.65 -0.29 9.94
N ALA A 60 -5.34 -0.10 10.06
CA ALA A 60 -4.43 -0.03 8.93
C ALA A 60 -3.19 -0.86 9.28
N GLY A 61 -2.58 -1.47 8.27
CA GLY A 61 -1.34 -2.23 8.40
C GLY A 61 -0.31 -1.75 7.41
N ALA A 62 0.97 -1.91 7.74
CA ALA A 62 2.05 -1.67 6.78
C ALA A 62 2.02 -2.74 5.68
N ILE A 63 2.11 -2.32 4.43
CA ILE A 63 2.18 -3.20 3.27
C ILE A 63 3.55 -3.00 2.61
N ASP A 64 4.29 -4.10 2.47
CA ASP A 64 5.51 -4.15 1.66
C ASP A 64 5.11 -4.28 0.18
N THR A 65 5.21 -3.16 -0.54
CA THR A 65 4.87 -3.05 -1.96
C THR A 65 6.09 -3.33 -2.82
N SER A 66 5.94 -4.22 -3.80
CA SER A 66 6.95 -4.47 -4.83
C SER A 66 6.57 -3.81 -6.16
N THR A 67 7.55 -3.53 -7.01
CA THR A 67 7.34 -3.00 -8.37
C THR A 67 6.55 -3.95 -9.28
N TRP A 68 6.42 -5.21 -8.89
CA TRP A 68 5.71 -6.24 -9.65
C TRP A 68 4.30 -6.52 -9.12
N PHE A 69 3.90 -5.88 -8.02
CA PHE A 69 2.60 -6.10 -7.36
C PHE A 69 2.30 -7.58 -7.07
N CYS A 70 3.34 -8.40 -6.95
CA CYS A 70 3.24 -9.83 -6.71
C CYS A 70 4.32 -10.29 -5.72
N ALA A 71 3.99 -11.34 -4.96
CA ALA A 71 4.91 -11.96 -4.02
C ALA A 71 6.03 -12.70 -4.77
N PHE A 72 7.27 -12.53 -4.32
CA PHE A 72 8.42 -13.22 -4.87
C PHE A 72 9.20 -13.97 -3.78
N PHE A 73 9.83 -15.07 -4.20
CA PHE A 73 10.51 -16.01 -3.32
C PHE A 73 11.92 -16.27 -3.85
N GLY A 74 12.90 -16.35 -2.95
CA GLY A 74 14.27 -16.53 -3.36
C GLY A 74 15.23 -16.87 -2.23
N GLN A 75 16.43 -17.31 -2.59
CA GLN A 75 17.50 -17.60 -1.64
C GLN A 75 18.69 -16.65 -1.83
N ALA A 76 19.30 -16.25 -0.72
CA ALA A 76 20.48 -15.39 -0.69
C ALA A 76 21.65 -16.06 0.06
N ARG A 77 22.86 -15.48 -0.06
CA ARG A 77 24.09 -15.97 0.59
C ARG A 77 24.38 -17.46 0.36
N GLY A 78 24.31 -17.89 -0.90
CA GLY A 78 24.59 -19.28 -1.28
C GLY A 78 23.60 -20.30 -0.69
N GLY A 79 22.33 -19.93 -0.54
CA GLY A 79 21.28 -20.81 -0.03
C GLY A 79 21.11 -20.79 1.50
N ARG A 80 21.86 -19.94 2.21
CA ARG A 80 21.80 -19.86 3.69
C ARG A 80 20.63 -19.02 4.21
N ILE A 81 20.02 -18.22 3.36
CA ILE A 81 18.86 -17.39 3.68
C ILE A 81 17.79 -17.68 2.63
N SER A 82 16.62 -18.14 3.06
CA SER A 82 15.40 -18.16 2.24
C SER A 82 14.55 -16.96 2.61
N TYR A 83 14.00 -16.25 1.62
CA TYR A 83 13.14 -15.08 1.84
C TYR A 83 11.89 -15.11 0.95
N ALA A 84 10.86 -14.40 1.41
CA ALA A 84 9.60 -14.15 0.73
C ALA A 84 9.22 -12.69 0.99
N ALA A 85 8.98 -11.90 -0.05
CA ALA A 85 8.72 -10.47 0.06
C ALA A 85 7.78 -9.98 -1.05
N GLY A 86 7.37 -8.71 -0.98
CA GLY A 86 6.56 -8.09 -2.04
C GLY A 86 5.11 -8.53 -2.07
N PHE A 87 4.54 -8.94 -0.94
CA PHE A 87 3.17 -9.44 -0.87
C PHE A 87 2.12 -8.42 -1.30
N THR A 88 2.41 -7.11 -1.28
CA THR A 88 1.62 -6.05 -1.92
C THR A 88 0.09 -6.20 -1.72
N GLY A 89 -0.34 -6.41 -0.47
CA GLY A 89 -1.76 -6.56 -0.12
C GLY A 89 -2.36 -7.95 -0.38
N LEU A 90 -1.65 -8.86 -1.06
CA LEU A 90 -2.06 -10.25 -1.34
C LEU A 90 -1.64 -11.25 -0.24
N GLY A 91 -1.12 -10.76 0.90
CA GLY A 91 -0.52 -11.58 1.95
C GLY A 91 -1.41 -12.73 2.45
N GLY A 92 -2.72 -12.49 2.57
CA GLY A 92 -3.67 -13.53 2.98
C GLY A 92 -3.73 -14.73 2.02
N GLY A 93 -3.82 -14.48 0.71
CA GLY A 93 -3.90 -15.53 -0.30
C GLY A 93 -2.54 -16.16 -0.66
N ALA A 94 -1.49 -15.35 -0.67
CA ALA A 94 -0.16 -15.78 -1.10
C ALA A 94 0.65 -16.50 0.01
N ALA A 95 0.27 -16.37 1.29
CA ALA A 95 0.99 -16.98 2.42
C ALA A 95 1.13 -18.50 2.31
N HIS A 96 0.09 -19.21 1.83
CA HIS A 96 0.14 -20.66 1.67
C HIS A 96 1.17 -21.11 0.61
N PHE A 97 1.29 -20.36 -0.49
CA PHE A 97 2.31 -20.62 -1.51
C PHE A 97 3.72 -20.33 -0.97
N ALA A 98 3.87 -19.27 -0.17
CA ALA A 98 5.13 -18.96 0.50
C ALA A 98 5.56 -20.09 1.45
N ALA A 99 4.63 -20.62 2.25
CA ALA A 99 4.90 -21.72 3.18
C ALA A 99 5.30 -23.02 2.46
N GLY A 100 4.61 -23.35 1.36
CA GLY A 100 4.99 -24.47 0.49
C GLY A 100 6.40 -24.31 -0.08
N TRP A 101 6.73 -23.11 -0.59
CA TRP A 101 8.05 -22.82 -1.12
C TRP A 101 9.15 -22.93 -0.05
N TYR A 102 8.93 -22.39 1.15
CA TYR A 102 9.88 -22.51 2.25
C TYR A 102 10.16 -23.96 2.58
N SER A 103 9.11 -24.78 2.72
CA SER A 103 9.24 -26.20 3.06
C SER A 103 10.12 -26.94 2.05
N ILE A 104 9.92 -26.70 0.76
CA ILE A 104 10.72 -27.28 -0.33
C ILE A 104 12.16 -26.74 -0.33
N SER A 105 12.36 -25.45 -0.10
CA SER A 105 13.68 -24.80 -0.08
C SER A 105 14.58 -25.30 1.06
N TRP A 106 14.00 -25.65 2.21
CA TRP A 106 14.71 -26.10 3.40
C TRP A 106 14.92 -27.61 3.46
N LEU A 107 14.01 -28.40 2.89
CA LEU A 107 14.10 -29.87 2.87
C LEU A 107 15.06 -30.42 1.78
N ALA A 108 15.81 -29.54 1.10
CA ALA A 108 16.76 -29.91 0.04
C ALA A 108 16.16 -30.80 -1.05
N ALA A 109 14.87 -30.60 -1.37
CA ALA A 109 14.21 -31.27 -2.49
C ALA A 109 14.96 -30.97 -3.81
N PRO A 110 14.94 -31.89 -4.79
CA PRO A 110 15.70 -31.70 -6.02
C PRO A 110 15.31 -30.37 -6.69
N ARG A 111 16.33 -29.58 -7.06
CA ARG A 111 16.24 -28.20 -7.58
C ARG A 111 15.30 -28.02 -8.78
N ASN A 112 14.94 -29.12 -9.46
CA ASN A 112 14.02 -29.13 -10.59
C ASN A 112 12.56 -28.82 -10.21
N ALA A 113 12.17 -28.94 -8.93
CA ALA A 113 10.85 -28.53 -8.45
C ALA A 113 10.69 -27.00 -8.29
N LEU A 114 11.81 -26.26 -8.16
CA LEU A 114 11.80 -24.82 -7.87
C LEU A 114 11.61 -23.91 -9.10
N ASN A 115 11.77 -24.44 -10.32
CA ASN A 115 11.66 -23.62 -11.54
C ASN A 115 10.24 -23.10 -11.81
N TRP A 116 9.23 -23.69 -11.16
CA TRP A 116 7.82 -23.34 -11.33
C TRP A 116 7.36 -22.13 -10.51
N LEU A 117 8.13 -21.73 -9.47
CA LEU A 117 7.80 -20.59 -8.60
C LEU A 117 8.84 -19.47 -8.65
N TRP A 118 9.86 -19.61 -9.49
CA TRP A 118 10.79 -18.52 -9.76
C TRP A 118 10.12 -17.56 -10.73
N CYS A 119 9.36 -16.60 -10.22
CA CYS A 119 9.21 -15.33 -10.92
C CYS A 119 10.58 -14.68 -10.87
N GLY A 120 11.32 -14.84 -11.97
CA GLY A 120 12.56 -14.14 -12.17
C GLY A 120 12.34 -12.68 -11.89
N ALA A 121 12.94 -12.21 -10.80
CA ALA A 121 13.34 -10.82 -10.72
C ALA A 121 14.27 -10.63 -11.92
N SER A 122 13.68 -10.25 -13.07
CA SER A 122 14.43 -9.76 -14.19
C SER A 122 15.39 -8.73 -13.63
N THR A 123 16.66 -8.92 -13.95
CA THR A 123 17.82 -8.15 -13.53
C THR A 123 17.62 -6.67 -13.80
N PHE A 124 16.90 -5.99 -12.91
CA PHE A 124 17.10 -4.58 -12.61
C PHE A 124 17.69 -4.44 -11.21
N VAL A 125 18.59 -5.37 -10.87
CA VAL A 125 19.59 -5.12 -9.82
C VAL A 125 20.57 -4.12 -10.43
N SER A 126 20.16 -2.87 -10.46
CA SER A 126 21.11 -1.79 -10.70
C SER A 126 22.12 -1.88 -9.55
N ALA A 127 23.41 -2.09 -9.85
CA ALA A 127 24.43 -2.14 -8.81
C ALA A 127 24.31 -0.86 -7.97
N GLU A 128 24.40 -0.97 -6.64
CA GLU A 128 24.65 0.24 -5.86
C GLU A 128 25.97 0.85 -6.38
N PRO A 129 25.98 2.14 -6.81
CA PRO A 129 25.12 3.25 -6.37
C PRO A 129 24.01 3.70 -7.33
N ILE A 130 23.78 3.01 -8.45
CA ILE A 130 22.79 3.45 -9.45
C ILE A 130 21.35 3.20 -8.94
N ALA A 131 21.13 2.10 -8.22
CA ALA A 131 19.86 1.85 -7.53
C ALA A 131 19.53 2.96 -6.53
N SER A 132 20.49 3.38 -5.70
CA SER A 132 20.28 4.45 -4.71
C SER A 132 20.08 5.81 -5.37
N ALA A 133 20.80 6.11 -6.46
CA ALA A 133 20.57 7.31 -7.26
C ALA A 133 19.15 7.33 -7.87
N GLY A 134 18.68 6.20 -8.39
CA GLY A 134 17.31 6.05 -8.90
C GLY A 134 16.26 6.27 -7.81
N ILE A 135 16.42 5.62 -6.64
CA ILE A 135 15.51 5.78 -5.49
C ILE A 135 15.47 7.24 -5.02
N GLN A 136 16.63 7.89 -4.90
CA GLN A 136 16.71 9.28 -4.45
C GLN A 136 16.14 10.25 -5.49
N ALA A 137 16.34 10.00 -6.79
CA ALA A 137 15.72 10.77 -7.86
C ALA A 137 14.19 10.64 -7.85
N THR A 138 13.67 9.42 -7.67
CA THR A 138 12.22 9.18 -7.54
C THR A 138 11.65 9.85 -6.29
N ARG A 139 12.33 9.74 -5.14
CA ARG A 139 11.93 10.43 -3.89
C ARG A 139 11.92 11.95 -4.05
N TRP A 140 12.95 12.51 -4.70
CA TRP A 140 13.01 13.95 -4.98
C TRP A 140 11.89 14.38 -5.93
N ALA A 141 11.61 13.59 -6.97
CA ALA A 141 10.55 13.86 -7.92
C ALA A 141 9.17 13.83 -7.28
N LEU A 142 8.89 12.83 -6.42
CA LEU A 142 7.64 12.70 -5.66
C LEU A 142 7.48 13.83 -4.65
N ASN A 143 8.51 14.13 -3.85
CA ASN A 143 8.48 15.21 -2.87
C ASN A 143 8.22 16.57 -3.55
N ARG A 144 8.78 16.78 -4.75
CA ARG A 144 8.55 18.00 -5.53
C ARG A 144 7.16 18.07 -6.17
N ALA A 145 6.56 16.93 -6.53
CA ALA A 145 5.19 16.87 -7.03
C ALA A 145 4.18 17.18 -5.91
N ASP A 146 4.38 16.63 -4.71
CA ASP A 146 3.55 16.89 -3.53
C ASP A 146 3.52 18.38 -3.15
N HIS A 147 4.65 19.07 -3.23
CA HIS A 147 4.72 20.50 -2.87
C HIS A 147 4.14 21.44 -3.95
N ASN A 148 3.86 20.95 -5.16
CA ASN A 148 3.50 21.79 -6.31
C ASN A 148 2.06 21.60 -6.83
N ARG A 149 1.14 21.03 -6.03
CA ARG A 149 -0.29 20.89 -6.39
C ARG A 149 -0.48 20.34 -7.81
N GLU A 150 -0.04 19.08 -8.01
CA GLU A 150 -0.44 18.23 -9.14
C GLU A 150 0.16 18.52 -10.53
N LYS A 151 1.27 19.25 -10.64
CA LYS A 151 2.01 19.34 -11.91
C LYS A 151 3.11 18.28 -12.00
N HIS A 152 2.81 17.18 -12.69
CA HIS A 152 3.76 16.11 -12.97
C HIS A 152 5.03 16.65 -13.67
N ASN A 153 6.17 16.32 -13.08
CA ASN A 153 7.50 16.61 -13.58
C ASN A 153 7.81 15.71 -14.79
N VAL A 154 8.61 16.20 -15.75
CA VAL A 154 8.96 15.50 -17.01
C VAL A 154 9.43 14.04 -16.79
N LEU A 155 10.04 13.75 -15.64
CA LEU A 155 10.46 12.40 -15.25
C LEU A 155 9.27 11.46 -14.98
N LEU A 156 8.23 11.94 -14.29
CA LEU A 156 6.98 11.20 -14.05
C LEU A 156 6.19 11.04 -15.35
N THR A 157 6.11 12.08 -16.18
CA THR A 157 5.52 12.00 -17.54
C THR A 157 6.24 10.97 -18.42
N SER A 158 7.56 10.84 -18.24
CA SER A 158 8.36 9.82 -18.95
C SER A 158 8.14 8.40 -18.44
N PHE A 159 7.77 8.24 -17.16
CA PHE A 159 7.42 6.94 -16.58
C PHE A 159 6.00 6.51 -16.98
N ASP A 160 5.05 7.44 -17.01
CA ASP A 160 3.70 7.20 -17.55
C ASP A 160 3.75 6.83 -19.03
N ALA A 161 4.54 7.56 -19.83
CA ALA A 161 4.73 7.27 -21.26
C ALA A 161 5.34 5.88 -21.54
N ARG A 162 6.01 5.28 -20.55
CA ARG A 162 6.56 3.91 -20.64
C ARG A 162 5.66 2.85 -19.99
N ARG A 163 4.42 3.19 -19.63
CA ARG A 163 3.45 2.28 -18.96
C ARG A 163 4.02 1.66 -17.68
N LEU A 164 4.83 2.43 -16.96
CA LEU A 164 5.28 2.09 -15.60
C LEU A 164 4.42 2.79 -14.53
N GLY A 165 3.37 3.50 -14.96
CA GLY A 165 2.35 4.13 -14.12
C GLY A 165 1.07 3.29 -14.06
N PHE A 166 0.31 3.50 -12.98
CA PHE A 166 -0.93 2.81 -12.65
C PHE A 166 -2.07 3.21 -13.59
N ASP A 167 -2.32 2.41 -14.62
CA ASP A 167 -3.61 2.38 -15.31
C ASP A 167 -4.34 1.10 -14.88
N PHE A 168 -5.48 1.26 -14.22
CA PHE A 168 -6.46 0.20 -13.95
C PHE A 168 -7.38 0.03 -15.17
#